data_AF-A0A2Z6TC42-F1
#
_entry.id   AF-A0A2Z6TC42-F1
#
_cell.length_a   1.000
_cell.length_b   1.000
_cell.length_c   1.000
_cell.angle_alpha   90.00
_cell.angle_beta   90.00
_cell.angle_gamma   90.00
#
_symmetry.space_group_name_H-M   'P 1'
#
loop_
_entity.id
_entity.type
_entity.pdbx_description
1 polymer ?
#
loop_
_entity_poly.entity_id
_entity_poly.type
_entity_poly.pdbx_seq_one_letter_code
_entity_poly.pdbx_strand_id
1 'polypeptide(L)' 'MIKFFKSVGHTMKEVTWPTWKQNRRDTGMVITASILFGLYLGLLDLLFSYLVQTFF' A
#
# COMPACT_ATOMS: atom_id res chain seq x y z
N MET A 1 0.94 -10.75 38.39
CA MET A 1 0.95 -11.11 36.96
C MET A 1 -0.32 -10.65 36.21
N ILE A 2 -1.53 -10.97 36.69
CA ILE A 2 -2.81 -10.60 36.02
C ILE A 2 -3.00 -9.07 35.85
N LYS A 3 -2.52 -8.26 36.80
CA LYS A 3 -2.57 -6.79 36.71
C LYS A 3 -1.70 -6.23 35.57
N PHE A 4 -0.64 -6.93 35.18
CA PHE A 4 0.32 -6.49 34.15
C PHE A 4 -0.28 -6.63 32.74
N PHE A 5 -0.94 -7.75 32.44
CA PHE A 5 -1.66 -7.93 31.17
C PHE A 5 -2.85 -6.98 31.05
N LYS A 6 -3.54 -6.66 32.16
CA LYS A 6 -4.61 -5.65 32.18
C LYS A 6 -4.07 -4.23 31.90
N SER A 7 -2.88 -3.91 32.41
CA SER A 7 -2.16 -2.68 32.11
C SER A 7 -1.77 -2.61 30.62
N VAL A 8 -1.17 -3.67 30.08
CA VAL A 8 -0.77 -3.74 28.65
C VAL A 8 -1.98 -3.62 27.72
N GLY A 9 -3.10 -4.26 28.05
CA GLY A 9 -4.34 -4.11 27.28
C GLY A 9 -4.94 -2.70 27.35
N HIS A 10 -4.73 -1.96 28.45
CA HIS A 10 -5.13 -0.56 28.59
C HIS A 10 -4.21 0.37 27.79
N THR A 11 -2.89 0.16 27.88
CA THR A 11 -1.89 0.90 27.10
C THR A 11 -2.04 0.64 25.60
N MET A 12 -2.34 -0.58 25.18
CA MET A 12 -2.65 -0.90 23.77
C MET A 12 -3.92 -0.23 23.25
N LYS A 13 -4.81 0.22 24.13
CA LYS A 13 -6.02 0.95 23.79
C LYS A 13 -5.77 2.47 23.67
N GLU A 14 -4.77 2.98 24.39
CA GLU A 14 -4.27 4.37 24.29
C GLU A 14 -3.25 4.56 23.15
N VAL A 15 -2.51 3.51 22.78
CA VAL A 15 -1.78 3.50 21.52
C VAL A 15 -2.83 3.58 20.42
N THR A 16 -2.82 4.70 19.70
CA THR A 16 -3.72 5.08 18.62
C THR A 16 -3.94 3.93 17.64
N TRP A 17 -4.87 3.01 17.95
CA TRP A 17 -5.24 1.98 17.02
C TRP A 17 -6.09 2.67 15.96
N PRO A 18 -5.56 2.80 14.73
CA PRO A 18 -6.21 3.58 13.70
C PRO A 18 -7.59 2.97 13.45
N THR A 19 -8.61 3.82 13.49
CA THR A 19 -9.99 3.42 13.26
C THR A 19 -10.08 2.72 11.89
N TRP A 20 -10.79 1.58 11.81
CA TRP A 20 -11.02 0.78 10.59
C TRP A 20 -11.43 1.60 9.34
N LYS A 21 -11.96 2.80 9.56
CA LYS A 21 -12.36 3.77 8.53
C LYS A 21 -11.16 4.40 7.80
N GLN A 22 -9.99 4.52 8.44
CA GLN A 22 -8.75 5.06 7.85
C GLN A 22 -8.09 4.03 6.91
N ASN A 23 -8.06 2.76 7.34
CA ASN A 23 -7.46 1.66 6.57
C ASN A 23 -8.11 1.50 5.19
N ARG A 24 -9.40 1.82 5.04
CA ARG A 24 -10.10 1.75 3.75
C ARG A 24 -9.74 2.90 2.79
N ARG A 25 -9.38 4.08 3.33
CA ARG A 25 -8.92 5.22 2.53
C ARG A 25 -7.49 5.01 2.05
N ASP A 26 -6.64 4.47 2.93
CA ASP A 26 -5.24 4.18 2.61
C ASP A 26 -5.13 3.01 1.61
N THR A 27 -5.98 1.98 1.74
CA THR A 27 -6.05 0.89 0.73
C THR A 27 -6.47 1.41 -0.65
N GLY A 28 -7.37 2.40 -0.71
CA GLY A 28 -7.76 3.03 -1.97
C GLY A 28 -6.60 3.77 -2.65
N MET A 29 -5.80 4.49 -1.88
CA MET A 29 -4.62 5.20 -2.39
C MET A 29 -3.57 4.23 -2.96
N VAL A 30 -3.34 3.10 -2.28
CA VAL A 30 -2.42 2.06 -2.75
C VAL A 30 -2.92 1.44 -4.05
N ILE A 31 -4.21 1.11 -4.16
CA ILE A 31 -4.78 0.56 -5.41
C ILE A 31 -4.62 1.54 -6.57
N THR A 32 -4.91 2.81 -6.35
CA THR A 32 -4.71 3.85 -7.38
C THR A 32 -3.25 3.97 -7.79
N ALA A 33 -2.33 3.96 -6.82
CA ALA A 33 -0.89 3.99 -7.10
C ALA A 33 -0.43 2.76 -7.89
N SER A 34 -0.86 1.54 -7.50
CA SER A 34 -0.54 0.30 -8.23
C SER A 34 -1.00 0.32 -9.68
N ILE A 35 -2.20 0.85 -9.95
CA ILE A 35 -2.72 0.99 -11.32
C ILE A 35 -1.89 2.00 -12.12
N LEU A 36 -1.56 3.15 -11.51
CA LEU A 36 -0.70 4.18 -12.13
C LEU A 36 0.69 3.64 -12.49
N PHE A 37 1.32 2.93 -11.56
CA PHE A 37 2.62 2.30 -11.81
C PHE A 37 2.55 1.20 -12.86
N GLY A 38 1.51 0.36 -12.82
CA GLY A 38 1.30 -0.68 -13.83
C GLY A 38 1.11 -0.12 -15.24
N LEU A 39 0.34 0.97 -15.38
CA LEU A 39 0.14 1.65 -16.65
C LEU A 39 1.44 2.30 -17.15
N TYR A 40 2.18 2.96 -16.25
CA TYR A 40 3.46 3.60 -16.59
C TYR A 40 4.49 2.59 -17.09
N LEU A 41 4.68 1.50 -16.34
CA LEU A 41 5.60 0.43 -16.74
C LEU A 41 5.14 -0.23 -18.05
N GLY A 42 3.86 -0.62 -18.17
CA GLY A 42 3.35 -1.25 -19.38
C GLY A 42 3.49 -0.38 -20.64
N LEU A 43 3.29 0.94 -20.54
CA LEU A 43 3.56 1.88 -21.64
C LEU A 43 5.04 1.88 -22.01
N LEU A 44 5.92 1.87 -21.01
CA LEU A 44 7.36 1.89 -21.20
C LEU A 44 7.85 0.57 -21.83
N ASP A 45 7.36 -0.58 -21.38
CA ASP A 45 7.63 -1.90 -21.96
C ASP A 45 7.21 -1.98 -23.44
N LEU A 46 6.05 -1.44 -23.81
CA LEU A 46 5.61 -1.36 -25.21
C LEU A 46 6.53 -0.46 -26.04
N LEU A 47 6.90 0.70 -25.50
CA LEU A 47 7.77 1.67 -26.18
C LEU A 47 9.16 1.08 -26.40
N PHE A 48 9.73 0.43 -25.38
CA PHE A 48 11.01 -0.29 -25.49
C PHE A 48 10.94 -1.48 -26.45
N SER A 49 9.86 -2.27 -26.41
CA SER A 49 9.68 -3.39 -27.36
C SER A 49 9.65 -2.91 -28.80
N TYR A 50 8.96 -1.79 -29.06
CA TYR A 50 8.91 -1.18 -30.39
C TYR A 50 10.27 -0.64 -30.84
N LEU A 51 11.01 -0.01 -29.92
CA LEU A 51 12.33 0.58 -30.19
C LEU A 51 13.36 -0.52 -30.49
N VAL A 52 13.35 -1.61 -29.71
CA VAL A 52 14.22 -2.77 -29.92
C VAL A 52 13.87 -3.49 -31.23
N GLN A 53 12.59 -3.69 -31.55
CA GLN A 53 12.17 -4.29 -32.84
C GLN A 53 12.51 -3.45 -34.06
N THR A 54 12.58 -2.12 -33.91
CA THR A 54 12.92 -1.23 -35.03
C THR A 54 14.43 -1.17 -35.26
N PHE A 55 15.23 -1.37 -34.21
CA PHE A 55 16.69 -1.28 -34.28
C PHE A 55 17.40 -2.60 -34.62
N PHE A 56 16.75 -3.75 -34.41
CA PHE A 56 17.27 -5.09 -34.70
C PHE A 56 16.44 -5.78 -35.78
#